data_AF-A0A8T4TUP3-F1
#
_entry.id   AF-A0A8T4TUP3-F1
#
_cell.length_a   1.000
_cell.length_b   1.000
_cell.length_c   1.000
_cell.angle_alpha   90.00
_cell.angle_beta   90.00
_cell.angle_gamma   90.00
#
_symmetry.space_group_name_H-M   'P 1'
#
loop_
_entity.id
_entity.type
_entity.pdbx_description
1 polymer ?
#
loop_
_entity_poly.entity_id
_entity_poly.type
_entity_poly.pdbx_seq_one_letter_code
_entity_poly.pdbx_strand_id
1 'polypeptide(L)'
;MESEKIKKNLLDLEYNKNLQYLNTCIVLLFTYFIGIIIAIFTNQINYNNWRSISLTVVLSLIFLCTFLGFVIHFRFATKEIKLKIRKLKL
;
A
#
# COMPACT_ATOMS: atom_id res chain seq x y z
N MET A 1 1.63 32.48 -15.50
CA MET A 1 1.67 31.52 -16.63
C MET A 1 2.78 30.46 -16.51
N GLU A 2 4.08 30.78 -16.56
CA GLU A 2 5.14 29.74 -16.51
C GLU A 2 5.28 29.08 -15.13
N SER A 3 5.26 29.89 -14.06
CA SER A 3 5.25 29.42 -12.66
C SER A 3 4.08 28.47 -12.33
N GLU A 4 2.88 28.74 -12.85
CA GLU A 4 1.70 27.90 -12.62
C GLU A 4 1.80 26.56 -13.35
N LYS A 5 2.37 26.55 -14.56
CA LYS A 5 2.66 25.31 -15.30
C LYS A 5 3.66 24.45 -14.54
N ILE A 6 4.72 25.05 -13.99
CA ILE A 6 5.70 24.33 -13.16
C ILE A 6 5.04 23.74 -11.91
N LYS A 7 4.24 24.54 -11.20
CA LYS A 7 3.53 24.08 -9.99
C LYS A 7 2.57 22.92 -10.28
N LYS A 8 1.84 22.98 -11.39
CA LYS A 8 0.97 21.89 -11.82
C LYS A 8 1.76 20.63 -12.17
N ASN A 9 2.86 20.76 -12.92
CA ASN A 9 3.71 19.62 -13.26
C ASN A 9 4.29 18.93 -12.01
N LEU A 10 4.68 19.70 -10.99
CA LEU A 10 5.15 19.14 -9.71
C LEU A 10 4.04 18.36 -8.99
N LEU A 11 2.81 18.88 -8.98
CA LEU A 11 1.66 18.17 -8.39
C LEU A 11 1.27 16.91 -9.18
N ASP A 12 1.32 16.95 -10.51
CA ASP A 12 1.08 15.79 -11.35
C ASP A 12 2.16 14.71 -11.11
N LEU A 13 3.43 15.12 -10.94
CA LEU A 13 4.53 14.22 -10.57
C LEU A 13 4.31 13.58 -9.19
N GLU A 14 3.94 14.39 -8.20
CA GLU A 14 3.66 13.92 -6.83
C GLU A 14 2.46 12.97 -6.78
N TYR A 15 1.42 13.27 -7.57
CA TYR A 15 0.26 12.39 -7.73
C TYR A 15 0.68 11.02 -8.30
N ASN A 16 1.45 11.01 -9.38
CA ASN A 16 1.91 9.78 -10.02
C ASN A 16 2.81 8.96 -9.09
N LYS A 17 3.70 9.62 -8.34
CA LYS A 17 4.54 8.97 -7.31
C LYS A 17 3.68 8.26 -6.25
N ASN A 18 2.69 8.95 -5.69
CA ASN A 18 1.81 8.36 -4.67
C ASN A 18 0.91 7.26 -5.23
N LEU A 19 0.47 7.39 -6.48
CA LEU A 19 -0.30 6.34 -7.17
C LEU A 19 0.56 5.10 -7.41
N GLN A 20 1.83 5.27 -7.78
CA GLN A 20 2.77 4.17 -7.95
C GLN A 20 3.01 3.44 -6.62
N TYR A 21 3.23 4.17 -5.51
CA TYR A 21 3.34 3.54 -4.20
C TYR A 21 2.09 2.76 -3.80
N LEU A 22 0.90 3.32 -4.05
CA LEU A 22 -0.35 2.61 -3.80
C LEU A 22 -0.45 1.30 -4.59
N ASN A 23 -0.08 1.32 -5.88
CA ASN A 23 -0.05 0.11 -6.71
C ASN A 23 0.98 -0.90 -6.20
N THR A 24 2.18 -0.46 -5.84
CA THR A 24 3.21 -1.34 -5.26
C THR A 24 2.72 -1.97 -3.95
N CYS A 25 2.04 -1.22 -3.08
CA CYS A 25 1.41 -1.78 -1.89
C CYS A 25 0.43 -2.90 -2.26
N ILE A 26 -0.47 -2.67 -3.21
CA ILE A 26 -1.44 -3.69 -3.63
C ILE A 26 -0.72 -4.96 -4.13
N VAL A 27 0.34 -4.80 -4.93
CA VAL A 27 1.14 -5.95 -5.40
C VAL A 27 1.76 -6.70 -4.23
N LEU A 28 2.39 -6.00 -3.28
CA LEU A 28 2.99 -6.63 -2.09
C LEU A 28 1.97 -7.41 -1.26
N LEU A 29 0.75 -6.90 -1.13
CA LEU A 29 -0.33 -7.60 -0.45
C LEU A 29 -0.68 -8.92 -1.15
N PHE A 30 -0.82 -8.90 -2.48
CA PHE A 30 -1.09 -10.13 -3.23
C PHE A 30 0.08 -11.12 -3.12
N THR A 31 1.32 -10.65 -3.23
CA THR A 31 2.51 -11.50 -3.08
C THR A 31 2.55 -12.15 -1.69
N TYR A 32 2.20 -11.39 -0.64
CA TYR A 32 2.12 -11.91 0.72
C TYR A 32 1.07 -13.03 0.85
N PHE A 33 -0.15 -12.81 0.32
CA PHE A 33 -1.19 -13.85 0.35
C PHE A 33 -0.79 -15.10 -0.44
N ILE A 34 -0.19 -14.95 -1.61
CA ILE A 34 0.34 -16.08 -2.39
C ILE A 34 1.39 -16.84 -1.57
N GLY A 35 2.29 -16.14 -0.88
CA GLY A 35 3.28 -16.74 0.00
C GLY A 35 2.66 -17.57 1.14
N ILE A 36 1.64 -17.03 1.81
CA ILE A 36 0.89 -17.78 2.84
C ILE A 36 0.25 -19.03 2.25
N ILE A 37 -0.41 -18.90 1.10
CA ILE A 37 -1.08 -20.02 0.44
C ILE A 37 -0.07 -21.13 0.13
N ILE A 38 1.08 -20.79 -0.44
CA ILE A 38 2.17 -21.75 -0.72
C ILE A 38 2.67 -22.39 0.58
N ALA A 39 2.90 -21.61 1.63
CA ALA A 39 3.38 -22.12 2.93
C ALA A 39 2.38 -23.12 3.56
N ILE A 40 1.08 -22.89 3.37
CA ILE A 40 0.02 -23.80 3.79
C ILE A 40 0.06 -25.10 2.97
N PHE A 41 0.08 -25.00 1.64
CA PHE A 41 0.07 -26.19 0.76
C PHE A 41 1.33 -27.04 0.88
N THR A 42 2.47 -26.43 1.20
CA THR A 42 3.75 -27.13 1.38
C THR A 42 3.95 -27.69 2.78
N ASN A 43 2.96 -27.57 3.68
CA ASN A 43 3.05 -27.95 5.09
C ASN A 43 4.27 -27.36 5.81
N GLN A 44 4.77 -26.20 5.35
CA GLN A 44 5.86 -25.49 6.04
C GLN A 44 5.42 -24.94 7.40
N ILE A 45 4.11 -24.72 7.56
CA ILE A 45 3.52 -24.34 8.83
C ILE A 45 3.18 -25.62 9.60
N ASN A 46 3.89 -25.85 10.70
CA ASN A 46 3.60 -26.97 11.59
C ASN A 46 2.33 -26.68 12.42
N TYR A 47 1.19 -27.25 11.99
CA TYR A 47 -0.11 -27.05 12.63
C TYR A 47 -0.25 -27.69 14.01
N ASN A 48 0.62 -28.63 14.37
CA ASN A 48 0.56 -29.29 15.68
C ASN A 48 1.18 -28.43 16.79
N ASN A 49 1.94 -27.38 16.43
CA ASN A 49 2.55 -26.49 17.39
C ASN A 49 1.78 -25.16 17.48
N TRP A 50 0.94 -25.04 18.51
CA TRP A 50 0.18 -23.83 18.81
C TRP A 50 1.03 -22.55 18.88
N ARG A 51 2.30 -22.65 19.30
CA ARG A 51 3.23 -21.50 19.32
C ARG A 51 3.55 -21.00 17.92
N SER A 52 3.78 -21.92 16.96
CA SER A 52 4.07 -21.58 15.57
C SER A 52 2.87 -20.94 14.88
N ILE A 53 1.66 -21.44 15.15
CA ILE A 53 0.41 -20.84 14.62
C ILE A 53 0.20 -19.44 15.21
N SER A 54 0.29 -19.30 16.54
CA SER A 54 0.08 -18.02 17.22
C SER A 54 1.06 -16.95 16.71
N LEU A 55 2.34 -17.29 16.56
CA LEU A 55 3.35 -16.39 16.02
C LEU A 55 3.02 -15.95 14.58
N THR A 56 2.62 -16.90 13.73
CA THR A 56 2.23 -16.63 12.35
C THR A 56 1.04 -15.66 12.29
N VAL A 57 0.01 -15.89 13.11
CA VAL A 57 -1.17 -15.02 13.17
C VAL A 57 -0.80 -13.62 13.65
N VAL A 58 0.00 -13.49 14.71
CA VAL A 58 0.42 -12.19 15.25
C VAL A 58 1.23 -11.39 14.22
N LEU A 59 2.22 -12.03 13.58
CA LEU A 59 3.00 -11.39 12.52
C LEU A 59 2.12 -10.98 11.33
N SER A 60 1.14 -11.80 10.99
CA SER A 60 0.20 -11.50 9.90
C SER A 60 -0.70 -10.31 10.24
N LEU A 61 -1.17 -10.21 11.48
CA LEU A 61 -1.94 -9.06 11.96
C LEU A 61 -1.11 -7.78 11.95
N ILE A 62 0.13 -7.81 12.42
CA ILE A 62 1.03 -6.64 12.39
C ILE A 62 1.26 -6.19 10.95
N PHE A 63 1.55 -7.13 10.04
CA PHE A 63 1.72 -6.84 8.62
C PHE A 63 0.44 -6.22 8.02
N LEU A 64 -0.74 -6.79 8.28
CA LEU A 64 -2.00 -6.26 7.77
C LEU A 64 -2.33 -4.88 8.35
N CYS A 65 -2.11 -4.64 9.64
CA CYS A 65 -2.35 -3.33 10.27
C CYS A 65 -1.43 -2.26 9.68
N THR A 66 -0.13 -2.54 9.56
CA THR A 66 0.83 -1.60 8.97
C THR A 66 0.48 -1.34 7.50
N PHE A 67 0.14 -2.38 6.75
CA PHE A 67 -0.28 -2.29 5.36
C PHE A 67 -1.52 -1.39 5.18
N LEU A 68 -2.57 -1.61 5.98
CA LEU A 68 -3.78 -0.80 5.96
C LEU A 68 -3.47 0.67 6.25
N GLY A 69 -2.59 0.94 7.22
CA GLY A 69 -2.11 2.29 7.52
C GLY A 69 -1.47 2.97 6.30
N PHE A 70 -0.59 2.26 5.59
CA PHE A 70 0.03 2.77 4.35
C PHE A 70 -1.00 3.04 3.26
N VAL A 71 -1.94 2.12 3.03
CA VAL A 71 -2.98 2.29 1.99
C VAL A 71 -3.86 3.50 2.28
N ILE A 72 -4.26 3.69 3.54
CA ILE A 72 -5.06 4.86 3.96
C ILE A 72 -4.26 6.15 3.74
N HIS A 73 -2.99 6.17 4.16
CA HIS A 73 -2.12 7.32 3.99
C HIS A 73 -1.98 7.73 2.52
N PHE A 74 -1.65 6.79 1.63
CA PHE A 74 -1.52 7.08 0.20
C PHE A 74 -2.84 7.42 -0.48
N ARG A 75 -3.96 6.80 -0.07
CA ARG A 75 -5.29 7.19 -0.57
C ARG A 75 -5.68 8.60 -0.15
N PHE A 76 -5.29 9.04 1.05
CA PHE A 76 -5.55 10.40 1.48
C PHE A 76 -4.67 11.40 0.72
N ALA A 77 -3.36 11.13 0.62
CA ALA A 77 -2.41 11.97 -0.13
C ALA A 77 -2.83 12.15 -1.60
N THR A 78 -3.20 11.07 -2.28
CA THR A 78 -3.68 11.13 -3.69
C THR A 78 -4.97 11.95 -3.84
N LYS A 79 -5.91 11.84 -2.89
CA LYS A 79 -7.14 12.66 -2.88
C LYS A 79 -6.82 14.14 -2.70
N GLU A 80 -5.94 14.48 -1.76
CA GLU A 80 -5.56 15.86 -1.48
C GLU A 80 -4.86 16.52 -2.69
N ILE A 81 -3.92 15.81 -3.31
CA ILE A 81 -3.22 16.30 -4.51
C ILE A 81 -4.20 16.48 -5.67
N LYS A 82 -5.12 15.53 -5.89
CA LYS A 82 -6.16 15.65 -6.92
C LYS A 82 -7.05 16.87 -6.71
N LEU A 83 -7.39 17.20 -5.45
CA LEU A 83 -8.13 18.42 -5.12
C LEU A 83 -7.30 19.68 -5.41
N LYS A 84 -6.00 19.70 -5.07
CA LYS A 84 -5.08 20.81 -5.37
C LYS A 84 -4.95 21.05 -6.88
N ILE A 85 -4.81 19.98 -7.68
CA ILE A 85 -4.76 20.08 -9.14
C ILE A 85 -6.07 20.62 -9.71
N ARG A 86 -7.22 20.17 -9.18
CA ARG A 86 -8.54 20.65 -9.64
C ARG A 86 -8.74 22.14 -9.36
N LYS A 87 -8.24 22.65 -8.23
CA LYS A 87 -8.28 24.07 -7.87
C LYS A 87 -7.36 24.95 -8.73
N LEU A 88 -6.35 24.38 -9.38
CA LEU A 88 -5.43 25.09 -10.30
C LEU A 88 -5.90 25.06 -11.77
N LYS A 89 -6.95 24.28 -12.08
CA LYS A 89 -7.56 24.19 -13.41
C LYS A 89 -8.82 25.07 -13.57
N LEU A 90 -9.25 25.73 -12.49
CA LEU A 90 -10.18 26.87 -12.49
C LEU A 90 -9.35 28.14 -12.36
#